data_AF-A0A645BHS0-F1
#
_entry.id   AF-A0A645BHS0-F1
#
_cell.length_a   1.000
_cell.length_b   1.000
_cell.length_c   1.000
_cell.angle_alpha   90.00
_cell.angle_beta   90.00
_cell.angle_gamma   90.00
#
_symmetry.space_group_name_H-M   'P 1'
#
loop_
_entity.id
_entity.type
_entity.pdbx_description
1 polymer ?
#
loop_
_entity_poly.entity_id
_entity_poly.type
_entity_poly.pdbx_seq_one_letter_code
_entity_poly.pdbx_strand_id
1 'polypeptide(L)' 'MVNNNPNNSIKCSVSSCSYHCKDKNYCSLDEIKVGCSDPMVNECADTECASFRKGGRS' A
#
# COMPACT_ATOMS: atom_id res chain seq x y z
N MET A 1 13.14 -6.62 7.01
CA MET A 1 12.83 -5.69 8.12
C MET A 1 11.33 -5.84 8.40
N VAL A 2 10.94 -6.09 9.65
CA VAL A 2 9.53 -6.27 10.01
C VAL A 2 8.98 -4.89 10.39
N ASN A 3 8.01 -4.37 9.65
CA ASN A 3 7.33 -3.13 10.02
C ASN A 3 6.22 -3.48 11.02
N ASN A 4 6.49 -3.26 12.31
CA ASN A 4 5.58 -3.61 13.41
C ASN A 4 4.72 -2.43 13.91
N ASN A 5 4.77 -1.31 13.21
CA ASN A 5 4.04 -0.08 13.52
C ASN A 5 2.89 0.10 12.50
N PRO A 6 1.73 -0.54 12.71
CA PRO A 6 0.60 -0.36 11.82
C PRO A 6 0.05 1.05 11.92
N ASN A 7 -0.20 1.68 10.78
CA ASN A 7 -1.11 2.80 10.67
C ASN A 7 -2.53 2.26 10.49
N ASN A 8 -3.34 2.32 11.55
CA ASN A 8 -4.70 1.77 11.56
C ASN A 8 -5.67 2.50 10.60
N SER A 9 -5.27 3.65 10.06
CA SER A 9 -6.02 4.39 9.04
C SER A 9 -5.75 3.89 7.62
N ILE A 10 -4.71 3.07 7.41
CA ILE A 10 -4.31 2.58 6.08
C ILE A 10 -4.31 1.06 6.09
N LYS A 11 -5.45 0.46 5.71
CA LYS A 11 -5.55 -1.00 5.53
C LYS A 11 -4.73 -1.44 4.34
N CYS A 12 -4.03 -2.57 4.48
CA CYS A 12 -3.25 -3.14 3.40
C CYS A 12 -3.28 -4.66 3.52
N SER A 13 -3.91 -5.33 2.56
CA SER A 13 -3.93 -6.81 2.44
C SER A 13 -2.86 -7.34 1.48
N VAL A 14 -2.08 -6.45 0.85
CA VAL A 14 -1.08 -6.83 -0.15
C VAL A 14 0.17 -7.33 0.57
N SER A 15 0.29 -8.66 0.70
CA SER A 15 1.40 -9.31 1.41
C SER A 15 2.78 -9.04 0.79
N SER A 16 2.83 -8.67 -0.49
CA SER A 16 4.04 -8.27 -1.22
C SER A 16 4.41 -6.80 -1.03
N CYS A 17 3.62 -6.00 -0.31
CA CYS A 17 3.93 -4.61 -0.04
C CYS A 17 5.06 -4.51 1.01
N SER A 18 6.10 -3.73 0.70
CA SER A 18 7.25 -3.49 1.59
C SER A 18 6.86 -2.91 2.95
N TYR A 19 5.68 -2.27 3.00
CA TYR A 19 5.17 -1.57 4.17
C TYR A 19 4.07 -2.36 4.90
N HIS A 20 3.75 -3.57 4.42
CA HIS A 20 2.70 -4.39 5.01
C HIS A 20 3.11 -4.90 6.40
N CYS A 21 2.28 -4.60 7.38
CA CYS A 21 2.42 -5.03 8.77
C CYS A 21 1.90 -6.46 8.96
N LYS A 22 2.46 -7.40 8.18
CA LYS A 22 2.22 -8.86 8.21
C LYS A 22 0.85 -9.24 8.79
N ASP A 23 0.83 -9.75 10.01
CA ASP A 23 -0.33 -10.39 10.64
C ASP A 23 -1.48 -9.42 10.97
N LYS A 24 -1.27 -8.10 10.81
CA LYS A 24 -2.25 -7.07 11.17
C LYS A 24 -3.05 -6.54 9.98
N ASN A 25 -2.66 -6.82 8.72
CA ASN A 25 -3.33 -6.30 7.51
C ASN A 25 -3.42 -4.76 7.43
N TYR A 26 -2.40 -4.07 7.92
CA TYR A 26 -2.25 -2.62 7.81
C TYR A 26 -0.94 -2.25 7.12
N CYS A 27 -0.86 -1.02 6.62
CA CYS A 27 0.37 -0.42 6.13
C CYS A 27 1.08 0.32 7.27
N SER A 28 2.41 0.41 7.23
CA SER A 28 3.19 1.22 8.18
C SER A 28 3.47 2.64 7.69
N LEU A 29 2.94 3.03 6.53
CA LEU A 29 3.09 4.38 6.01
C LEU A 29 2.26 5.35 6.85
N ASP A 30 2.71 6.59 6.99
CA ASP A 30 1.92 7.65 7.62
C ASP A 30 0.86 8.23 6.66
N GLU A 31 1.17 8.22 5.36
CA GLU A 31 0.31 8.71 4.28
C GLU A 31 0.40 7.80 3.04
N ILE A 32 -0.60 7.89 2.16
CA ILE A 32 -0.56 7.28 0.83
C ILE A 32 -0.69 8.34 -0.26
N LYS A 33 -0.06 8.08 -1.39
CA LYS A 33 -0.32 8.73 -2.66
C LYS A 33 -1.19 7.81 -3.49
N VAL A 34 -2.34 8.32 -3.91
CA VAL A 34 -3.19 7.68 -4.92
C VAL A 34 -2.71 8.19 -6.27
N GLY A 35 -2.43 7.27 -7.19
CA GLY A 35 -2.08 7.58 -8.56
C GLY A 35 -3.08 6.94 -9.52
N CYS A 36 -2.88 7.23 -10.79
CA CYS A 36 -3.51 6.53 -11.89
C CYS A 36 -2.54 6.56 -13.07
N SER A 37 -2.51 5.47 -13.84
CA SER A 37 -1.73 5.38 -15.07
C SER A 37 -2.47 5.99 -16.28
N ASP A 38 -3.79 6.18 -16.17
CA ASP A 38 -4.65 6.78 -17.20
C ASP A 38 -5.07 8.22 -16.80
N PRO A 39 -4.97 9.22 -17.69
CA PRO A 39 -5.47 10.56 -17.41
C PRO A 39 -7.01 10.65 -17.28
N MET A 40 -7.76 9.71 -17.84
CA MET A 40 -9.22 9.62 -17.72
C MET A 40 -9.62 8.62 -16.63
N VAL A 41 -9.48 9.03 -15.37
CA VAL A 41 -10.01 8.29 -14.22
C VAL A 41 -11.54 8.41 -14.20
N ASN A 42 -12.25 7.29 -14.33
CA ASN A 42 -13.72 7.27 -14.27
C ASN A 42 -14.24 6.34 -13.17
N GLU A 43 -13.46 5.33 -12.80
CA GLU A 43 -13.83 4.34 -11.79
C GLU A 43 -12.76 4.21 -10.70
N CYS A 44 -13.17 3.74 -9.52
CA CYS A 44 -12.24 3.49 -8.42
C CYS A 44 -11.14 2.48 -8.82
N ALA A 45 -11.48 1.50 -9.67
CA ALA A 45 -10.56 0.49 -10.17
C ALA A 45 -9.41 1.06 -11.01
N ASP A 46 -9.57 2.27 -11.56
CA ASP A 46 -8.53 2.97 -12.31
C ASP A 46 -7.45 3.55 -11.37
N THR A 47 -7.76 3.73 -10.09
CA THR A 47 -6.83 4.30 -9.11
C THR A 47 -5.92 3.24 -8.51
N GLU A 48 -4.65 3.59 -8.34
CA GLU A 48 -3.62 2.74 -7.76
C GLU A 48 -2.97 3.38 -6.53
N CYS A 49 -2.43 2.56 -5.63
CA CYS A 49 -1.59 3.06 -4.55
C CYS A 49 -0.19 3.37 -5.10
N ALA A 50 0.04 4.62 -5.52
CA ALA A 50 1.32 5.09 -6.04
C ALA A 50 2.45 5.10 -4.98
N SER A 51 2.11 4.89 -3.71
CA SER A 51 3.10 4.66 -2.64
C SER A 51 3.53 3.20 -2.50
N PHE A 52 2.94 2.28 -3.27
CA PHE A 52 3.28 0.87 -3.23
C PHE A 52 4.75 0.65 -3.61
N ARG A 53 5.45 -0.13 -2.78
CA ARG A 53 6.78 -0.65 -3.11
C ARG A 53 6.76 -2.15 -2.90
N LYS A 54 7.07 -2.93 -3.94
CA LYS A 54 7.20 -4.38 -3.81
C LYS A 54 8.35 -4.71 -2.84
N GLY A 55 8.05 -5.47 -1.80
CA GLY A 55 9.04 -6.01 -0.88
C GLY A 55 9.94 -6.98 -1.61
N GLY A 56 11.24 -6.79 -1.53
CA GLY A 56 12.20 -7.74 -2.07
C GLY A 56 12.18 -9.03 -1.27
N ARG A 57 11.93 -10.16 -1.94
CA ARG A 57 12.63 -11.40 -1.59
C ARG A 57 13.95 -11.34 -2.35
N SER A 58 15.08 -11.24 -1.63
CA SER A 58 16.33 -11.78 -2.16
C SER A 58 16.17 -13.28 -2.35
#